data_AF-A0A7K0NSI1-F1
#
_entry.id   AF-A0A7K0NSI1-F1
#
_cell.length_a   1.000
_cell.length_b   1.000
_cell.length_c   1.000
_cell.angle_alpha   90.00
_cell.angle_beta   90.00
_cell.angle_gamma   90.00
#
_symmetry.space_group_name_H-M   'P 1'
#
loop_
_entity.id
_entity.type
_entity.pdbx_description
1 polymer ?
#
loop_
_entity_poly.entity_id
_entity_poly.type
_entity_poly.pdbx_seq_one_letter_code
_entity_poly.pdbx_strand_id
1 'polypeptide(L)'
;MSTANHDQMEAMEFTSPLADGLYDVIIIWADEVGDGALSIDLVITTGDKKGELLTLRAQHLTQRDPIDLAAHPCRVRVLNGEPEILL
;
A
#
# COMPACT_ATOMS: atom_id res chain seq x y z
N MET A 1 -22.33 -30.16 2.90
CA MET A 1 -21.76 -29.02 3.64
C MET A 1 -20.78 -28.34 2.70
N SER A 2 -21.12 -27.14 2.25
CA SER A 2 -20.30 -26.35 1.32
C SER A 2 -19.51 -25.35 2.15
N THR A 3 -18.22 -25.60 2.38
CA THR A 3 -17.29 -24.58 2.87
C THR A 3 -16.89 -23.76 1.66
N ALA A 4 -17.68 -22.72 1.38
CA ALA A 4 -17.42 -21.79 0.30
C ALA A 4 -16.03 -21.16 0.49
N ASN A 5 -15.21 -21.30 -0.54
CA ASN A 5 -13.95 -20.61 -0.75
C ASN A 5 -14.11 -19.11 -0.44
N HIS A 6 -13.51 -18.62 0.64
CA HIS A 6 -13.35 -17.17 0.87
C HIS A 6 -11.87 -16.77 1.04
N ASP A 7 -10.93 -17.71 0.85
CA ASP A 7 -9.55 -17.56 1.33
C ASP A 7 -8.50 -17.79 0.23
N GLN A 8 -8.77 -17.27 -0.97
CA GLN A 8 -7.81 -17.25 -2.07
C GLN A 8 -8.02 -15.95 -2.87
N MET A 9 -7.82 -14.79 -2.24
CA MET A 9 -7.29 -13.68 -3.03
C MET A 9 -5.82 -14.03 -3.24
N GLU A 10 -5.49 -14.65 -4.37
CA GLU A 10 -4.11 -14.75 -4.83
C GLU A 10 -3.52 -13.35 -4.67
N ALA A 11 -2.57 -13.19 -3.75
CA ALA A 11 -1.83 -11.95 -3.61
C ALA A 11 -1.18 -11.71 -4.98
N MET A 12 -1.75 -10.80 -5.77
CA MET A 12 -1.18 -10.38 -7.04
C MET A 12 0.10 -9.63 -6.70
N GLU A 13 1.20 -10.37 -6.65
CA GLU A 13 2.52 -9.85 -6.35
C GLU A 13 3.01 -9.04 -7.56
N PHE A 14 2.72 -7.74 -7.57
CA PHE A 14 3.31 -6.80 -8.51
C PHE A 14 4.63 -6.29 -7.94
N THR A 15 5.70 -7.09 -8.06
CA THR A 15 7.04 -6.72 -7.60
C THR A 15 7.95 -6.35 -8.77
N SER A 16 7.55 -5.35 -9.57
CA SER A 16 8.55 -4.55 -10.28
C SER A 16 9.01 -3.43 -9.32
N PRO A 17 10.31 -3.34 -8.98
CA PRO A 17 10.78 -2.25 -8.12
C PRO A 17 10.44 -0.91 -8.78
N LEU A 18 9.69 -0.07 -8.08
CA LEU A 18 9.40 1.29 -8.52
C LEU A 18 10.73 2.04 -8.64
N ALA A 19 10.91 2.76 -9.74
CA ALA A 19 12.08 3.62 -9.89
C ALA A 19 12.04 4.75 -8.85
N ASP A 20 13.21 5.29 -8.50
CA ASP A 20 13.30 6.49 -7.67
C ASP A 20 12.45 7.62 -8.25
N GLY A 21 11.66 8.27 -7.40
CA GLY A 21 10.67 9.24 -7.86
C GLY A 21 9.61 9.57 -6.81
N LEU A 22 8.61 10.33 -7.24
CA LEU A 22 7.47 10.74 -6.43
C LEU A 22 6.17 10.36 -7.15
N TYR A 23 5.31 9.66 -6.45
CA TYR A 23 4.10 9.05 -7.00
C TYR A 23 2.88 9.56 -6.23
N ASP A 24 1.91 10.15 -6.92
CA ASP A 24 0.62 10.49 -6.30
C ASP A 24 -0.22 9.22 -6.19
N VAL A 25 -0.69 8.91 -4.99
CA VAL A 25 -1.40 7.66 -4.68
C VAL A 25 -2.66 7.95 -3.86
N ILE A 26 -3.54 6.95 -3.77
CA ILE A 26 -4.59 6.89 -2.76
C ILE A 26 -4.46 5.56 -2.01
N ILE A 27 -4.61 5.60 -0.69
CA ILE A 27 -4.68 4.40 0.13
C ILE A 27 -6.03 3.73 -0.12
N ILE A 28 -6.01 2.46 -0.52
CA ILE A 28 -7.21 1.63 -0.69
C ILE A 28 -7.58 1.01 0.65
N TRP A 29 -6.59 0.42 1.31
CA TRP A 29 -6.77 -0.30 2.55
C TRP A 29 -5.51 -0.23 3.41
N ALA A 30 -5.70 -0.26 4.72
CA ALA A 30 -4.62 -0.41 5.69
C ALA A 30 -5.06 -1.40 6.75
N ASP A 31 -4.14 -2.26 7.17
CA ASP A 31 -4.38 -3.27 8.20
C ASP A 31 -3.17 -3.40 9.11
N GLU A 32 -3.41 -3.72 10.38
CA GLU A 32 -2.32 -4.03 11.31
C GLU A 32 -1.72 -5.39 10.97
N VAL A 33 -0.42 -5.38 10.66
CA VAL A 33 0.37 -6.61 10.61
C VAL A 33 1.19 -6.70 11.89
N GLY A 34 1.51 -7.93 12.31
CA GLY A 34 2.29 -8.18 13.52
C GLY A 34 3.51 -7.25 13.69
N ASP A 35 3.92 -7.07 14.95
CA ASP A 35 4.97 -6.12 15.39
C ASP A 35 4.56 -4.64 15.36
N GLY A 36 3.26 -4.35 15.27
CA GLY A 36 2.71 -3.00 15.28
C GLY A 36 2.93 -2.24 13.97
N ALA A 37 3.34 -2.92 12.89
CA ALA A 37 3.46 -2.32 11.58
C ALA A 37 2.10 -2.31 10.85
N LEU A 38 1.97 -1.48 9.83
CA LEU A 38 0.79 -1.48 8.96
C LEU A 38 1.15 -2.06 7.60
N SER A 39 0.29 -2.92 7.05
CA SER A 39 0.26 -3.24 5.62
C SER A 39 -0.68 -2.27 4.95
N ILE A 40 -0.23 -1.60 3.89
CA ILE A 40 -0.97 -0.53 3.23
C ILE A 40 -1.01 -0.80 1.74
N ASP A 41 -2.22 -0.98 1.23
CA ASP A 41 -2.49 -1.14 -0.20
C ASP A 41 -2.81 0.23 -0.81
N LEU A 42 -2.13 0.54 -1.91
CA LEU A 42 -2.15 1.83 -2.57
C LEU A 42 -2.35 1.65 -4.07
N VAL A 43 -2.92 2.65 -4.73
CA VAL A 43 -2.91 2.74 -6.19
C VAL A 43 -2.33 4.07 -6.65
N ILE A 44 -1.45 4.01 -7.65
CA ILE A 44 -0.90 5.21 -8.30
C ILE A 44 -1.98 5.88 -9.13
N THR A 45 -2.16 7.18 -8.97
CA THR A 45 -3.27 7.95 -9.54
C THR A 45 -2.88 8.78 -10.76
N THR A 46 -1.58 9.00 -10.99
CA THR A 46 -1.02 9.86 -12.03
C THR A 46 0.20 9.24 -12.73
N GLY A 47 0.60 9.81 -13.88
CA GLY A 47 1.81 9.40 -14.62
C GLY A 47 1.70 8.06 -15.35
N ASP A 48 2.84 7.60 -15.88
CA ASP A 48 2.96 6.38 -16.70
C ASP A 48 2.62 5.09 -15.94
N LYS A 49 2.65 5.19 -14.61
CA LYS A 49 2.42 4.09 -13.67
C LYS A 49 1.02 4.10 -13.05
N LYS A 50 0.14 4.97 -13.55
CA LYS A 50 -1.25 5.07 -13.08
C LYS A 50 -1.97 3.72 -13.13
N GLY A 51 -2.65 3.39 -12.05
CA GLY A 51 -3.40 2.14 -11.88
C GLY A 51 -2.58 0.97 -11.36
N GLU A 52 -1.25 1.12 -11.22
CA GLU A 52 -0.41 0.12 -10.57
C GLU A 52 -0.73 0.06 -9.06
N LEU A 53 -0.90 -1.16 -8.55
CA LEU A 53 -1.15 -1.44 -7.14
C LEU A 53 0.19 -1.67 -6.43
N LEU A 54 0.31 -1.08 -5.25
CA LEU A 54 1.48 -1.22 -4.38
C LEU A 54 1.02 -1.69 -3.01
N THR A 55 1.74 -2.63 -2.42
CA THR A 55 1.59 -2.98 -1.01
C THR A 55 2.86 -2.58 -0.28
N LEU A 56 2.74 -1.69 0.72
CA LEU A 56 3.86 -1.21 1.53
C LEU A 56 3.69 -1.62 2.98
N ARG A 57 4.80 -1.99 3.62
CA ARG A 57 4.85 -2.20 5.08
C ARG A 57 5.38 -0.94 5.76
N ALA A 58 4.53 -0.26 6.53
CA ALA A 58 4.89 0.99 7.22
C ALA A 58 5.12 0.75 8.72
N GLN A 59 6.34 1.03 9.19
CA GLN A 59 6.69 0.97 10.62
C GLN A 59 6.54 2.32 11.35
N HIS A 60 6.33 3.41 10.63
CA HIS A 60 6.26 4.76 11.19
C HIS A 60 4.83 5.30 11.37
N LEU A 61 3.82 4.56 10.88
CA LEU A 61 2.41 4.97 10.91
C LEU A 61 1.61 4.33 12.04
N THR A 62 2.28 3.72 13.01
CA THR A 62 1.68 2.90 14.10
C THR A 62 0.78 3.68 15.06
N GLN A 63 0.82 5.02 15.01
CA GLN A 63 -0.03 5.90 15.82
C GLN A 63 -1.34 6.30 15.12
N ARG A 64 -1.55 5.85 13.87
CA ARG A 64 -2.77 6.10 13.09
C ARG A 64 -3.68 4.88 13.21
N ASP A 65 -5.00 5.11 13.31
CA ASP A 65 -5.97 4.05 13.11
C ASP A 65 -5.95 3.62 11.63
N PRO A 66 -5.82 2.31 11.32
CA PRO A 66 -5.85 1.83 9.95
C PRO A 66 -7.09 2.29 9.17
N ILE A 67 -8.27 2.35 9.82
CA ILE A 67 -9.51 2.72 9.12
C ILE A 67 -9.50 4.19 8.68
N ASP A 68 -8.80 5.07 9.42
CA ASP A 68 -8.69 6.48 9.10
C ASP A 68 -7.75 6.74 7.92
N LEU A 69 -6.91 5.76 7.55
CA LEU A 69 -6.01 5.84 6.40
C LEU A 69 -6.72 5.46 5.10
N ALA A 70 -7.81 4.69 5.15
CA ALA A 70 -8.53 4.28 3.95
C ALA A 70 -9.06 5.49 3.17
N ALA A 71 -8.94 5.44 1.85
CA ALA A 71 -9.28 6.52 0.91
C ALA A 71 -8.47 7.82 1.08
N HIS A 72 -7.39 7.83 1.87
CA HIS A 72 -6.56 9.02 2.06
C HIS A 72 -5.67 9.26 0.82
N PRO A 73 -5.77 10.43 0.15
CA PRO A 73 -4.83 10.81 -0.91
C PRO A 73 -3.48 11.17 -0.29
N CYS A 74 -2.40 10.61 -0.81
CA CYS A 74 -1.05 10.86 -0.30
C CYS A 74 0.00 10.69 -1.41
N ARG A 75 1.28 10.71 -1.03
CA ARG A 75 2.39 10.45 -1.95
C ARG A 75 3.28 9.34 -1.47
N VAL A 76 3.86 8.60 -2.40
CA VAL A 76 4.99 7.70 -2.13
C VAL A 76 6.24 8.31 -2.76
N ARG A 77 7.27 8.50 -1.94
CA ARG A 77 8.61 8.85 -2.39
C ARG A 77 9.46 7.58 -2.41
N VAL A 78 10.15 7.33 -3.52
CA VAL A 78 11.15 6.26 -3.62
C VAL A 78 12.51 6.91 -3.75
N LEU A 79 13.43 6.59 -2.83
CA LEU A 79 14.79 7.12 -2.81
C LEU A 79 15.76 5.98 -2.56
N ASN A 80 16.70 5.75 -3.47
CA ASN A 80 17.60 4.59 -3.46
C ASN A 80 16.86 3.25 -3.40
N GLY A 81 15.71 3.16 -4.07
CA GLY A 81 14.83 1.98 -4.06
C GLY A 81 13.99 1.80 -2.79
N GLU A 82 14.12 2.68 -1.79
CA GLU A 82 13.38 2.60 -0.53
C GLU A 82 12.12 3.49 -0.59
N PRO A 83 10.90 2.91 -0.43
CA PRO A 83 9.66 3.67 -0.44
C PRO A 83 9.33 4.29 0.92
N GLU A 84 8.82 5.51 0.90
CA GLU A 84 8.33 6.26 2.06
C GLU A 84 6.98 6.89 1.73
N ILE A 85 6.00 6.69 2.62
CA ILE A 85 4.67 7.31 2.51
C ILE A 85 4.73 8.71 3.13
N LEU A 86 4.26 9.70 2.38
CA LEU A 86 4.11 11.09 2.79
C LEU A 86 2.61 11.40 2.92
N LEU A 87 2.10 11.36 4.16
CA LEU A 87 0.73 11.74 4.54
C LEU A 87 0.60 13.25 4.79
#